data_AF-A0A1M5SNR6-F1
#
_entry.id   AF-A0A1M5SNR6-F1
#
_cell.length_a   1.000
_cell.length_b   1.000
_cell.length_c   1.000
_cell.angle_alpha   90.00
_cell.angle_beta   90.00
_cell.angle_gamma   90.00
#
_symmetry.space_group_name_H-M   'P 1'
#
loop_
_entity.id
_entity.type
_entity.pdbx_description
1 polymer ?
#
loop_
_entity_poly.entity_id
_entity_poly.type
_entity_poly.pdbx_seq_one_letter_code
_entity_poly.pdbx_strand_id
1 'polypeptide(L)'
;AARKSIGMYLLQLPDNILIGDFISYSNKKMSQEGGNKLRFTFAGSLYFERMNELGFYTTDKDLISERVKKAGLEGFFDKKVIG
;
A
#
# COMPACT_ATOMS: atom_id res chain seq x y z
N ALA A 1 1.48 15.00 4.62
CA ALA A 1 1.48 16.47 4.86
C ALA A 1 1.98 16.82 6.27
N ALA A 2 1.30 16.37 7.34
CA ALA A 2 1.64 16.72 8.73
C ALA A 2 3.10 16.45 9.17
N ARG A 3 3.64 15.26 8.88
CA ARG A 3 5.05 14.94 9.18
C ARG A 3 6.02 15.89 8.46
N LYS A 4 5.79 16.12 7.18
CA LYS A 4 6.63 17.00 6.35
C LYS A 4 6.57 18.46 6.83
N SER A 5 5.42 18.95 7.29
CA SER A 5 5.28 20.34 7.75
C SER A 5 6.07 20.64 9.03
N ILE A 6 6.49 19.62 9.78
CA ILE A 6 7.35 19.76 10.96
C ILE A 6 8.76 19.18 10.75
N GLY A 7 9.19 19.03 9.48
CA GLY A 7 10.55 18.57 9.15
C GLY A 7 10.79 17.07 9.32
N MET A 8 9.77 16.25 9.60
CA MET A 8 9.91 14.79 9.67
C MET A 8 9.81 14.15 8.27
N TYR A 9 10.51 13.03 8.12
CA TYR A 9 10.37 12.17 6.93
C TYR A 9 8.95 11.63 6.76
N LEU A 10 8.54 11.50 5.50
CA LEU A 10 7.29 10.85 5.11
C LEU A 10 7.37 9.34 5.36
N LEU A 11 6.22 8.73 5.60
CA LEU A 11 6.11 7.28 5.68
C LEU A 11 6.24 6.70 4.26
N GLN A 12 7.20 5.79 4.07
CA GLN A 12 7.24 4.90 2.91
C GLN A 12 6.50 3.61 3.28
N LEU A 13 5.46 3.27 2.52
CA LEU A 13 4.75 2.00 2.73
C LEU A 13 5.58 0.85 2.14
N PRO A 14 5.77 -0.26 2.88
CA PRO A 14 6.48 -1.43 2.37
C PRO A 14 5.56 -2.27 1.46
N ASP A 15 6.16 -2.94 0.49
CA ASP A 15 5.42 -3.75 -0.51
C ASP A 15 4.94 -5.10 0.05
N ASN A 16 5.22 -5.42 1.32
CA ASN A 16 4.71 -6.62 1.98
C ASN A 16 3.29 -6.42 2.58
N ILE A 17 2.68 -5.26 2.38
CA ILE A 17 1.26 -5.00 2.63
C ILE A 17 0.56 -4.56 1.33
N LEU A 18 -0.73 -4.87 1.22
CA LEU A 18 -1.52 -4.67 0.00
C LEU A 18 -1.43 -3.23 -0.54
N ILE A 19 -1.58 -2.20 0.29
CA ILE A 19 -1.55 -0.80 -0.18
C ILE A 19 -0.14 -0.38 -0.63
N GLY A 20 0.92 -0.87 0.04
CA GLY A 20 2.29 -0.58 -0.37
C GLY A 20 2.60 -1.22 -1.73
N ASP A 21 2.27 -2.51 -1.87
CA ASP A 21 2.43 -3.22 -3.14
C ASP A 21 1.61 -2.58 -4.27
N PHE A 22 0.37 -2.16 -3.98
CA PHE A 22 -0.48 -1.48 -4.95
C PHE A 22 0.18 -0.23 -5.50
N ILE A 23 0.70 0.64 -4.62
CA ILE A 23 1.35 1.90 -5.02
C ILE A 23 2.63 1.60 -5.81
N SER A 24 3.47 0.69 -5.32
CA SER A 24 4.73 0.32 -5.97
C SER A 24 4.50 -0.28 -7.36
N TYR A 25 3.60 -1.27 -7.47
CA TYR A 25 3.29 -1.95 -8.71
C TYR A 25 2.61 -1.05 -9.73
N SER A 26 1.60 -0.28 -9.32
CA SER A 26 0.89 0.63 -10.23
C SER A 26 1.82 1.72 -10.76
N ASN A 27 2.63 2.35 -9.90
CA ASN A 27 3.62 3.35 -10.34
C ASN A 27 4.62 2.76 -11.34
N LYS A 28 5.17 1.58 -11.04
CA LYS A 28 6.12 0.89 -11.94
C LYS A 28 5.50 0.57 -13.29
N LYS A 29 4.22 0.18 -13.34
CA LYS A 29 3.52 -0.13 -14.59
C LYS A 29 3.13 1.14 -15.34
N MET A 30 2.73 2.20 -14.65
CA MET A 30 2.38 3.47 -15.27
C MET A 30 3.58 4.19 -15.89
N SER A 31 4.79 3.99 -15.35
CA SER A 31 6.02 4.58 -15.91
C SER A 31 6.50 3.91 -17.20
N GLN A 32 5.90 2.79 -17.60
CA GLN A 32 6.24 2.07 -18.84
C GLN A 32 5.48 2.66 -20.04
N GLU A 33 5.98 2.41 -21.25
CA GLU A 33 5.31 2.83 -22.48
C GLU A 33 3.88 2.26 -22.55
N GLY A 34 2.90 3.13 -22.81
CA GLY A 34 1.48 2.77 -22.79
C GLY A 34 0.88 2.52 -21.40
N GLY A 35 1.68 2.64 -20.33
CA GLY A 35 1.26 2.42 -18.94
C GLY A 35 0.15 3.36 -18.47
N ASN A 36 0.06 4.56 -19.05
CA ASN A 36 -0.99 5.54 -18.79
C ASN A 36 -2.41 5.07 -19.21
N LYS A 37 -2.53 4.03 -20.03
CA LYS A 37 -3.81 3.43 -20.43
C LYS A 37 -4.25 2.30 -19.51
N LEU A 38 -3.37 1.84 -18.62
CA LEU A 38 -3.68 0.76 -17.68
C LEU A 38 -4.59 1.25 -16.55
N ARG A 39 -5.48 0.38 -16.08
CA ARG A 39 -6.35 0.62 -14.94
C ARG A 39 -6.03 -0.39 -13.85
N PHE A 40 -5.85 0.10 -12.63
CA PHE A 40 -5.57 -0.72 -11.46
C PHE A 40 -6.77 -0.61 -10.52
N THR A 41 -7.43 -1.72 -10.25
CA THR A 41 -8.58 -1.78 -9.32
C THR A 41 -8.47 -3.00 -8.42
N PHE A 42 -9.22 -3.00 -7.31
CA PHE A 42 -9.27 -4.11 -6.36
C PHE A 42 -10.36 -5.15 -6.69
N ALA A 43 -11.10 -4.97 -7.79
CA ALA A 43 -12.24 -5.81 -8.17
C ALA A 43 -12.16 -6.33 -9.61
N GLY A 44 -11.02 -6.14 -10.29
CA GLY A 44 -10.75 -6.68 -11.61
C GLY A 44 -9.47 -6.11 -12.22
N SER A 45 -9.14 -6.56 -13.43
CA SER A 45 -7.95 -6.12 -14.18
C SER A 45 -6.62 -6.48 -13.47
N LEU A 46 -5.56 -5.78 -13.87
CA LEU A 46 -4.17 -6.16 -13.65
C LEU A 46 -3.76 -6.26 -12.18
N TYR A 47 -4.30 -5.39 -11.32
CA TYR A 47 -3.96 -5.45 -9.89
C TYR A 47 -4.73 -6.54 -9.16
N PHE A 48 -5.98 -6.80 -9.55
CA PHE A 48 -6.76 -7.87 -8.95
C PHE A 48 -6.08 -9.23 -9.13
N GLU A 49 -5.60 -9.54 -10.33
CA GLU A 49 -4.84 -10.77 -10.59
C GLU A 49 -3.59 -10.86 -9.69
N ARG A 50 -2.78 -9.81 -9.64
CA ARG A 50 -1.59 -9.74 -8.78
C ARG A 50 -1.90 -9.93 -7.31
N MET A 51 -2.91 -9.24 -6.76
CA MET A 51 -3.21 -9.35 -5.33
C MET A 51 -3.76 -10.74 -4.96
N ASN A 52 -4.39 -11.45 -5.91
CA ASN A 52 -4.72 -12.86 -5.73
C ASN A 52 -3.45 -13.73 -5.70
N GLU A 53 -2.54 -13.55 -6.67
CA GLU A 53 -1.26 -14.28 -6.73
C GLU A 53 -0.39 -14.09 -5.48
N LEU A 54 -0.37 -12.88 -4.93
CA LEU A 54 0.38 -12.56 -3.71
C LEU A 54 -0.34 -12.96 -2.41
N GLY A 55 -1.55 -13.50 -2.49
CA GLY A 55 -2.37 -13.85 -1.32
C GLY A 55 -2.87 -12.64 -0.53
N PHE A 56 -2.90 -11.46 -1.15
CA PHE A 56 -3.44 -10.24 -0.55
C PHE A 56 -4.98 -10.19 -0.61
N TYR A 57 -5.62 -10.90 -1.53
CA TYR A 57 -7.08 -10.99 -1.59
C TYR A 57 -7.62 -11.91 -0.49
N THR A 58 -8.05 -11.31 0.62
CA THR A 58 -8.64 -12.02 1.76
C THR A 58 -9.57 -11.11 2.55
N THR A 59 -10.54 -11.69 3.23
CA THR A 59 -11.41 -11.02 4.20
C THR A 59 -11.06 -11.36 5.66
N ASP A 60 -10.04 -12.19 5.86
CA ASP A 60 -9.52 -12.57 7.17
C ASP A 60 -8.83 -11.38 7.85
N LYS A 61 -9.50 -10.83 8.87
CA LYS A 61 -9.04 -9.63 9.59
C LYS A 61 -7.79 -9.90 10.42
N ASP A 62 -7.63 -11.10 10.94
CA ASP A 62 -6.50 -11.45 11.80
C ASP A 62 -5.22 -11.54 10.95
N LEU A 63 -5.31 -12.17 9.77
CA LEU A 63 -4.22 -12.21 8.80
C LEU A 63 -3.86 -10.79 8.30
N ILE A 64 -4.85 -9.94 8.04
CA ILE A 64 -4.61 -8.56 7.62
C ILE A 64 -3.90 -7.78 8.73
N SER A 65 -4.39 -7.87 9.97
CA SER A 65 -3.79 -7.22 11.13
C SER A 65 -2.35 -7.68 11.36
N GLU A 66 -2.10 -8.98 11.28
CA GLU A 66 -0.77 -9.55 11.46
C GLU A 66 0.24 -9.01 10.43
N ARG A 67 -0.15 -8.86 9.16
CA ARG A 67 0.69 -8.26 8.11
C ARG A 67 1.07 -6.81 8.45
N VAL A 68 0.08 -5.99 8.85
CA VAL A 68 0.30 -4.58 9.23
C VAL A 68 1.20 -4.48 10.45
N LYS A 69 1.01 -5.36 11.44
CA LYS A 69 1.84 -5.45 12.64
C LYS A 69 3.27 -5.85 12.32
N LYS A 70 3.48 -6.88 11.50
CA LYS A 70 4.81 -7.32 11.03
C LYS A 70 5.53 -6.23 10.23
N ALA A 71 4.79 -5.37 9.54
CA ALA A 71 5.33 -4.19 8.87
C ALA A 71 5.67 -3.02 9.81
N GLY A 72 5.37 -3.13 11.12
CA GLY A 72 5.60 -2.07 12.11
C GLY A 72 4.66 -0.88 11.96
N LEU A 73 3.51 -1.06 11.30
CA LEU A 73 2.57 0.00 10.98
C LEU A 73 1.29 -0.01 11.83
N GLU A 74 1.15 -1.00 12.73
CA GLU A 74 0.04 -1.06 13.69
C GLU A 74 0.04 0.20 14.57
N GLY A 75 -1.09 0.91 14.61
CA GLY A 75 -1.26 2.16 15.37
C GLY A 75 -0.34 3.31 14.94
N PHE A 76 0.26 3.26 13.73
CA PHE A 76 1.24 4.27 13.31
C PHE A 76 0.69 5.70 13.33
N PHE A 77 -0.59 5.87 13.01
CA PHE A 77 -1.26 7.18 12.97
C PHE A 77 -1.89 7.60 14.31
N ASP A 78 -1.88 6.75 15.34
CA ASP A 78 -2.47 7.06 16.65
C ASP A 78 -1.61 8.10 17.40
N LYS A 79 -0.34 8.22 17.02
CA LYS A 79 0.57 9.21 17.57
C LYS A 79 0.37 10.56 16.89
N LYS A 80 -0.10 11.55 17.66
CA LYS A 80 -0.10 12.95 17.23
C LYS A 80 1.33 13.39 16.91
N VAL A 81 1.50 13.90 15.70
CA VAL A 81 2.77 14.51 15.23
C VAL A 81 2.70 16.03 15.24
N ILE A 82 1.50 16.60 15.38
CA ILE A 82 1.25 18.04 15.55
C ILE A 82 0.30 18.16 16.74
N GLY A 83 0.68 19.02 17.70
CA GLY A 83 -0.10 19.37 18.89
C GLY A 83 -0.93 20.62 18.65
#